data_AF-A0A7C9AW98-F1
#
_entry.id   AF-A0A7C9AW98-F1
#
_cell.length_a   1.000
_cell.length_b   1.000
_cell.length_c   1.000
_cell.angle_alpha   90.00
_cell.angle_beta   90.00
_cell.angle_gamma   90.00
#
_symmetry.space_group_name_H-M   'P 1'
#
loop_
_entity.id
_entity.type
_entity.pdbx_description
1 polymer ?
#
loop_
_entity_poly.entity_id
_entity_poly.type
_entity_poly.pdbx_seq_one_letter_code
_entity_poly.pdbx_strand_id
1 'polypeptide(L)'
;RKKKMMSMRLSPTISINSYLSPNPSPPLPRTVAFTTPGNYAARLSLLLHRRSWSPLWFPTVIVEPTTATNADLITHVSRLHDFSAIAFTSRAGISAFESAVSAAESPPLSSSGDDFIISALGKDAELLTPGFVSKICPNSDRVKLVVPPNSTPSGLAESLG
;
A
#
# COMPACT_ATOMS: atom_id res chain seq x y z
N ARG A 1 -74.97 -37.06 -48.41
CA ARG A 1 -73.53 -37.40 -48.64
C ARG A 1 -72.69 -36.19 -48.23
N LYS A 2 -71.60 -36.44 -47.49
CA LYS A 2 -70.64 -35.51 -46.87
C LYS A 2 -69.97 -34.50 -47.84
N LYS A 3 -69.63 -33.32 -47.31
CA LYS A 3 -68.36 -32.52 -47.42
C LYS A 3 -68.68 -31.11 -46.86
N LYS A 4 -68.33 -30.70 -45.64
CA LYS A 4 -67.06 -30.48 -44.92
C LYS A 4 -66.08 -29.49 -45.59
N MET A 5 -65.75 -28.45 -44.81
CA MET A 5 -64.63 -27.48 -44.89
C MET A 5 -64.81 -26.37 -45.94
N MET A 6 -64.46 -25.09 -45.71
CA MET A 6 -63.44 -24.48 -44.84
C MET A 6 -63.81 -22.99 -44.66
N SER A 7 -63.83 -22.47 -43.43
CA SER A 7 -62.81 -21.53 -42.92
C SER A 7 -62.66 -20.23 -43.74
N MET A 8 -63.29 -19.15 -43.28
CA MET A 8 -62.80 -17.79 -43.51
C MET A 8 -62.41 -17.18 -42.17
N ARG A 9 -61.12 -16.84 -42.08
CA ARG A 9 -60.43 -16.32 -40.91
C ARG A 9 -60.91 -14.89 -40.62
N LEU A 10 -61.32 -14.63 -39.38
CA LEU A 10 -61.29 -13.28 -38.82
C LEU A 10 -59.81 -12.90 -38.66
N SER A 11 -59.36 -11.90 -39.41
CA SER A 11 -58.06 -11.29 -39.21
C SER A 11 -58.09 -10.48 -37.91
N PRO A 12 -57.27 -10.79 -36.89
CA PRO A 12 -57.06 -9.85 -35.81
C PRO A 12 -56.13 -8.75 -36.34
N THR A 13 -56.61 -7.51 -36.34
CA THR A 13 -55.77 -6.33 -36.48
C THR A 13 -54.80 -6.32 -35.30
N ILE A 14 -53.55 -6.73 -35.54
CA ILE A 14 -52.46 -6.55 -34.59
C ILE A 14 -52.23 -5.04 -34.50
N SER A 15 -52.68 -4.42 -33.42
CA SER A 15 -52.22 -3.09 -33.05
C SER A 15 -50.80 -3.23 -32.48
N ILE A 16 -49.82 -3.09 -33.35
CA ILE A 16 -48.42 -2.93 -32.98
C ILE A 16 -48.27 -1.49 -32.52
N ASN A 17 -48.43 -1.23 -31.22
CA ASN A 17 -47.94 -0.02 -30.58
C ASN A 17 -47.58 -0.36 -29.14
N SER A 18 -46.61 -1.26 -28.99
CA SER A 18 -45.80 -1.29 -27.78
C SER A 18 -44.92 -0.04 -27.81
N TYR A 19 -45.37 1.00 -27.10
CA TYR A 19 -44.53 2.13 -26.74
C TYR A 19 -43.31 1.58 -25.99
N LEU A 20 -42.19 1.44 -26.70
CA LEU A 20 -40.87 1.29 -26.12
C LEU A 20 -40.62 2.54 -25.28
N SER A 21 -40.99 2.45 -24.00
CA SER A 21 -40.48 3.38 -23.00
C SER A 21 -38.96 3.25 -23.04
N PRO A 22 -38.19 4.35 -23.19
CA PRO A 22 -36.74 4.26 -23.12
C PRO A 22 -36.40 3.68 -21.76
N ASN A 23 -35.83 2.48 -21.76
CA ASN A 23 -35.34 1.84 -20.55
C ASN A 23 -34.34 2.83 -19.93
N PRO A 24 -34.55 3.32 -18.69
CA PRO A 24 -33.63 4.28 -18.12
C PRO A 24 -32.25 3.64 -18.08
N SER A 25 -31.30 4.25 -18.77
CA SER A 25 -29.90 3.82 -18.71
C SER A 25 -29.50 3.74 -17.24
N PRO A 26 -28.78 2.69 -16.84
CA PRO A 26 -28.35 2.57 -15.45
C PRO A 26 -27.61 3.86 -15.07
N PRO A 27 -27.86 4.41 -13.87
CA PRO A 27 -27.22 5.63 -13.44
C PRO A 27 -25.71 5.43 -13.51
N LEU A 28 -25.02 6.35 -14.17
CA LEU A 28 -23.58 6.31 -14.28
C LEU A 28 -22.97 6.23 -12.87
N PRO A 29 -21.94 5.38 -12.65
CA PRO A 29 -21.28 5.31 -11.37
C PRO A 29 -20.76 6.69 -10.98
N ARG A 30 -20.97 7.09 -9.73
CA ARG A 30 -20.49 8.40 -9.25
C ARG A 30 -18.97 8.45 -9.38
N THR A 31 -18.45 9.46 -10.07
CA THR A 31 -17.01 9.67 -10.19
C THR A 31 -16.49 10.44 -8.99
N VAL A 32 -15.40 9.99 -8.38
CA VAL A 32 -14.72 10.67 -7.28
C VAL A 32 -13.29 10.96 -7.68
N ALA A 33 -12.99 12.23 -7.93
CA ALA A 33 -11.62 12.70 -8.16
C ALA A 33 -10.91 12.97 -6.82
N PHE A 34 -9.66 12.57 -6.70
CA PHE A 34 -8.87 12.86 -5.49
C PHE A 34 -7.36 12.95 -5.77
N THR A 35 -6.69 13.70 -4.91
CA THR A 35 -5.24 13.87 -4.90
C THR A 35 -4.65 13.26 -3.64
N THR A 36 -3.65 12.40 -3.79
CA THR A 36 -2.98 11.73 -2.66
C THR A 36 -1.71 11.02 -3.14
N PRO A 37 -0.73 10.72 -2.28
CA PRO A 37 0.40 9.87 -2.64
C PRO A 37 -0.05 8.45 -3.02
N GLY A 38 0.76 7.75 -3.82
CA GLY A 38 0.38 6.45 -4.41
C GLY A 38 0.00 5.36 -3.40
N ASN A 39 0.66 5.30 -2.26
CA ASN A 39 0.37 4.33 -1.19
C ASN A 39 -1.06 4.48 -0.62
N TYR A 40 -1.57 5.72 -0.53
CA TYR A 40 -2.95 5.98 -0.09
C TYR A 40 -3.96 5.77 -1.23
N ALA A 41 -3.58 6.07 -2.46
CA ALA A 41 -4.46 6.00 -3.62
C ALA A 41 -5.04 4.60 -3.86
N ALA A 42 -4.21 3.56 -3.76
CA ALA A 42 -4.66 2.18 -3.96
C ALA A 42 -5.76 1.78 -2.96
N ARG A 43 -5.56 2.10 -1.67
CA ARG A 43 -6.52 1.78 -0.61
C ARG A 43 -7.82 2.56 -0.78
N LEU A 44 -7.74 3.86 -1.06
CA LEU A 44 -8.92 4.68 -1.27
C LEU A 44 -9.70 4.24 -2.52
N SER A 45 -9.02 4.02 -3.64
CA SER A 45 -9.62 3.49 -4.87
C SER A 45 -10.39 2.19 -4.65
N LEU A 46 -9.83 1.25 -3.88
CA LEU A 46 -10.52 0.00 -3.53
C LEU A 46 -11.80 0.25 -2.72
N LEU A 47 -11.75 1.16 -1.75
CA LEU A 47 -12.92 1.51 -0.94
C LEU A 47 -14.02 2.21 -1.76
N LEU A 48 -13.65 3.07 -2.71
CA LEU A 48 -14.58 3.75 -3.62
C LEU A 48 -15.20 2.74 -4.61
N HIS A 49 -14.41 1.82 -5.17
CA HIS A 49 -14.94 0.74 -6.02
C HIS A 49 -15.96 -0.13 -5.29
N ARG A 50 -15.72 -0.46 -4.01
CA ARG A 50 -16.68 -1.22 -3.18
C ARG A 50 -18.01 -0.49 -2.96
N ARG A 51 -18.08 0.81 -3.25
CA ARG A 51 -19.30 1.63 -3.22
C ARG A 51 -19.92 1.82 -4.61
N SER A 52 -19.43 1.10 -5.63
CA SER A 52 -19.82 1.27 -7.04
C SER A 52 -19.55 2.69 -7.57
N TRP A 53 -18.50 3.33 -7.05
CA TRP A 53 -18.03 4.64 -7.53
C TRP A 53 -16.81 4.45 -8.44
N SER A 54 -16.61 5.39 -9.36
CA SER A 54 -15.46 5.43 -10.27
C SER A 54 -14.38 6.36 -9.71
N PRO A 55 -13.28 5.85 -9.15
CA PRO A 55 -12.19 6.69 -8.65
C PRO A 55 -11.37 7.28 -9.80
N LEU A 56 -11.02 8.56 -9.69
CA LEU A 56 -10.10 9.25 -10.58
C LEU A 56 -8.96 9.85 -9.74
N TRP A 57 -7.83 9.15 -9.70
CA TRP A 57 -6.69 9.55 -8.90
C TRP A 57 -5.74 10.47 -9.68
N PHE A 58 -5.33 11.56 -9.06
CA PHE A 58 -4.28 12.46 -9.53
C PHE A 58 -3.12 12.49 -8.52
N PRO A 59 -1.96 11.89 -8.84
CA PRO A 59 -0.81 11.90 -7.93
C PRO A 59 -0.31 13.34 -7.69
N THR A 60 -0.10 13.72 -6.44
CA THR A 60 0.46 15.04 -6.08
C THR A 60 1.84 14.98 -5.45
N VAL A 61 2.21 13.85 -4.85
CA VAL A 61 3.51 13.67 -4.18
C VAL A 61 4.00 12.24 -4.42
N ILE A 62 5.29 12.13 -4.74
CA ILE A 62 6.05 10.88 -4.76
C ILE A 62 7.16 11.04 -3.71
N VAL A 63 7.32 10.04 -2.85
CA VAL A 63 8.35 10.03 -1.81
C VAL A 63 9.31 8.90 -2.11
N GLU A 64 10.53 9.26 -2.49
CA GLU A 64 11.60 8.33 -2.84
C GLU A 64 12.92 8.82 -2.24
N PRO A 65 13.85 7.90 -1.89
CA PRO A 65 15.20 8.28 -1.49
C PRO A 65 15.92 8.98 -2.64
N THR A 66 16.66 10.04 -2.34
CA THR A 66 17.52 10.69 -3.34
C THR A 66 18.81 9.91 -3.53
N THR A 67 19.50 10.11 -4.67
CA THR A 67 20.83 9.54 -4.90
C THR A 67 21.82 9.91 -3.79
N ALA A 68 21.77 11.16 -3.31
CA ALA A 68 22.61 11.63 -2.21
C ALA A 68 22.29 10.86 -0.91
N THR A 69 21.00 10.74 -0.56
CA THR A 69 20.56 9.95 0.60
C THR A 69 21.05 8.51 0.54
N ASN A 70 20.97 7.86 -0.63
CA ASN A 70 21.46 6.49 -0.79
C ASN A 70 22.98 6.38 -0.59
N ALA A 71 23.75 7.32 -1.15
CA ALA A 71 25.21 7.35 -0.97
C ALA A 71 25.61 7.58 0.50
N ASP A 72 24.91 8.49 1.19
CA ASP A 72 25.11 8.76 2.61
C ASP A 72 24.77 7.53 3.47
N LEU A 73 23.64 6.86 3.17
CA LEU A 73 23.24 5.64 3.86
C LEU A 73 24.29 4.52 3.72
N ILE A 74 24.83 4.29 2.52
CA ILE A 74 25.91 3.31 2.32
C ILE A 74 27.11 3.63 3.21
N THR A 75 27.49 4.91 3.28
CA THR A 75 28.60 5.36 4.12
C THR A 75 28.32 5.11 5.61
N HIS A 76 27.14 5.49 6.10
CA HIS A 76 26.78 5.36 7.51
C HIS A 76 26.49 3.92 7.95
N VAL A 77 26.00 3.06 7.06
CA VAL A 77 25.82 1.63 7.33
C VAL A 77 27.14 0.97 7.70
N SER A 78 28.26 1.33 7.06
CA SER A 78 29.59 0.79 7.42
C SER A 78 30.03 1.16 8.85
N ARG A 79 29.40 2.19 9.42
CA ARG A 79 29.70 2.74 10.75
C ARG A 79 28.57 2.49 11.73
N LEU A 80 27.74 1.47 11.50
CA LEU A 80 26.55 1.26 12.31
C LEU A 80 26.87 0.98 13.79
N HIS A 81 28.06 0.47 14.08
CA HIS A 81 28.59 0.26 15.43
C HIS A 81 28.80 1.55 16.24
N ASP A 82 28.86 2.72 15.59
CA ASP A 82 28.97 4.03 16.25
C ASP A 82 27.61 4.49 16.83
N PHE A 83 26.51 3.82 16.47
CA PHE A 83 25.16 4.19 16.89
C PHE A 83 24.63 3.18 17.93
N SER A 84 23.77 3.66 18.83
CA SER A 84 23.01 2.81 19.75
C SER A 84 21.64 2.40 19.19
N ALA A 85 21.11 3.18 18.25
CA ALA A 85 19.77 2.98 17.72
C ALA A 85 19.58 3.52 16.29
N ILE A 86 18.59 2.97 15.59
CA ILE A 86 18.03 3.52 14.35
C ILE A 86 16.52 3.70 14.52
N ALA A 87 16.00 4.83 14.06
CA ALA A 87 14.59 5.15 14.15
C ALA A 87 14.02 5.49 12.77
N PHE A 88 13.02 4.73 12.33
CA PHE A 88 12.37 4.90 11.03
C PHE A 88 10.98 5.52 11.17
N THR A 89 10.74 6.57 10.38
CA THR A 89 9.46 7.28 10.35
C THR A 89 8.68 7.07 9.06
N SER A 90 9.22 6.27 8.13
CA SER A 90 8.56 5.95 6.87
C SER A 90 9.08 4.62 6.28
N ARG A 91 8.21 3.95 5.51
CA ARG A 91 8.61 2.78 4.69
C ARG A 91 9.72 3.09 3.70
N ALA A 92 9.70 4.28 3.09
CA ALA A 92 10.73 4.68 2.12
C ALA A 92 12.12 4.70 2.78
N GLY A 93 12.22 5.21 4.02
CA GLY A 93 13.47 5.19 4.79
C GLY A 93 13.92 3.76 5.12
N ILE A 94 13.00 2.88 5.53
CA ILE A 94 13.32 1.47 5.81
C ILE A 94 13.87 0.78 4.56
N SER A 95 13.20 0.93 3.42
CA SER A 95 13.63 0.31 2.16
C SER A 95 14.95 0.85 1.64
N ALA A 96 15.21 2.16 1.81
CA ALA A 96 16.49 2.76 1.45
C ALA A 96 17.63 2.18 2.30
N PHE A 97 17.42 2.11 3.61
CA PHE A 97 18.39 1.55 4.54
C PHE A 97 18.63 0.06 4.26
N GLU A 98 17.57 -0.72 4.04
CA GLU A 98 17.69 -2.13 3.69
C GLU A 98 18.50 -2.34 2.41
N SER A 99 18.31 -1.47 1.41
CA SER A 99 19.06 -1.50 0.16
C SER A 99 20.54 -1.20 0.41
N ALA A 100 20.85 -0.22 1.25
CA ALA A 100 22.22 0.13 1.62
C ALA A 100 22.92 -1.01 2.39
N VAL A 101 22.22 -1.65 3.34
CA VAL A 101 22.74 -2.83 4.05
C VAL A 101 22.93 -4.01 3.11
N SER A 102 22.01 -4.23 2.18
CA SER A 102 22.11 -5.34 1.21
C SER A 102 23.25 -5.13 0.19
N ALA A 103 23.73 -3.90 0.03
CA ALA A 103 24.89 -3.57 -0.80
C ALA A 103 26.23 -3.75 -0.06
N ALA A 104 26.21 -3.89 1.27
CA ALA A 104 27.41 -4.15 2.05
C ALA A 104 27.87 -5.61 1.88
N GLU A 105 29.18 -5.85 1.89
CA GLU A 105 29.77 -7.18 1.73
C GLU A 105 29.50 -8.09 2.93
N SER A 106 29.25 -7.50 4.11
CA SER A 106 28.98 -8.22 5.35
C SER A 106 28.01 -7.43 6.24
N PRO A 107 27.34 -8.11 7.20
CA PRO A 107 26.48 -7.42 8.16
C PRO A 107 27.24 -6.32 8.92
N PRO A 108 26.68 -5.10 9.00
CA PRO A 108 27.37 -3.94 9.58
C PRO A 108 27.61 -4.01 11.09
N LEU A 109 26.84 -4.84 11.81
CA LEU A 109 27.08 -5.11 13.23
C LEU A 109 27.74 -6.48 13.40
N SER A 110 28.72 -6.54 14.31
CA SER A 110 29.34 -7.78 14.77
C SER A 110 28.31 -8.69 15.49
N SER A 111 28.59 -9.98 15.64
CA SER A 111 27.76 -10.90 16.44
C SER A 111 27.84 -10.64 17.96
N SER A 112 28.83 -9.85 18.42
CA SER A 112 29.10 -9.51 19.82
C SER A 112 29.21 -8.00 20.08
N GLY A 113 28.83 -7.60 21.30
CA GLY A 113 28.78 -6.20 21.77
C GLY A 113 27.44 -5.88 22.43
N ASP A 114 27.16 -4.59 22.61
CA ASP A 114 25.95 -4.11 23.30
C ASP A 114 24.65 -4.32 22.50
N ASP A 115 23.51 -4.20 23.16
CA ASP A 115 22.22 -4.25 22.46
C ASP A 115 22.06 -3.07 21.50
N PHE A 116 21.49 -3.33 20.33
CA PHE A 116 21.23 -2.34 19.29
C PHE A 116 19.74 -2.19 19.05
N ILE A 117 19.23 -0.96 19.08
CA ILE A 117 17.79 -0.73 18.96
C ILE A 117 17.45 -0.40 17.51
N ILE A 118 16.39 -1.03 17.00
CA ILE A 118 15.75 -0.63 15.75
C ILE A 118 14.31 -0.28 16.07
N SER A 119 13.87 0.90 15.66
CA SER A 119 12.51 1.36 15.89
C SER A 119 11.85 1.85 14.61
N ALA A 120 10.52 1.67 14.51
CA ALA A 120 9.73 2.23 13.44
C ALA A 120 8.33 2.63 13.91
N LEU A 121 7.74 3.64 13.27
CA LEU A 121 6.39 4.12 13.58
C LEU A 121 5.30 3.18 13.06
N GLY A 122 4.40 2.77 13.96
CA GLY A 122 3.12 2.15 13.61
C GLY A 122 3.23 1.00 12.62
N LYS A 123 2.51 1.12 11.48
CA LYS A 123 2.45 0.07 10.46
C LYS A 123 3.74 -0.11 9.65
N ASP A 124 4.69 0.81 9.78
CA ASP A 124 5.95 0.70 9.03
C ASP A 124 6.89 -0.32 9.67
N ALA A 125 6.71 -0.60 10.97
CA ALA A 125 7.42 -1.67 11.68
C ALA A 125 7.19 -3.07 11.09
N GLU A 126 6.12 -3.28 10.31
CA GLU A 126 5.89 -4.55 9.59
C GLU A 126 7.03 -4.89 8.61
N LEU A 127 7.81 -3.89 8.16
CA LEU A 127 8.97 -4.12 7.29
C LEU A 127 10.23 -4.58 8.05
N LEU A 128 10.25 -4.44 9.37
CA LEU A 128 11.38 -4.83 10.22
C LEU A 128 11.32 -6.33 10.55
N THR A 129 11.34 -7.14 9.50
CA THR A 129 11.23 -8.60 9.57
C THR A 129 12.50 -9.25 10.14
N PRO A 130 12.45 -10.54 10.57
CA PRO A 130 13.66 -11.26 10.95
C PRO A 130 14.74 -11.28 9.85
N GLY A 131 14.33 -11.35 8.58
CA GLY A 131 15.25 -11.27 7.44
C GLY A 131 15.92 -9.90 7.27
N PHE A 132 15.21 -8.82 7.64
CA PHE A 132 15.81 -7.48 7.72
C PHE A 132 16.85 -7.41 8.84
N VAL A 133 16.52 -7.93 10.04
CA VAL A 133 17.42 -7.94 11.20
C VAL A 133 18.69 -8.75 10.92
N SER A 134 18.57 -9.92 10.29
CA SER A 134 19.72 -10.78 9.97
C SER A 134 20.71 -10.17 9.00
N LYS A 135 20.26 -9.22 8.15
CA LYS A 135 21.16 -8.46 7.26
C LYS A 135 22.01 -7.46 8.04
N ILE A 136 21.53 -6.99 9.19
CA ILE A 136 22.18 -5.96 10.00
C ILE A 136 23.17 -6.58 10.98
N CYS A 137 22.75 -7.65 11.66
CA CYS A 137 23.54 -8.33 12.67
C CYS A 137 23.37 -9.86 12.53
N PRO A 138 24.46 -10.65 12.52
CA PRO A 138 24.36 -12.11 12.50
C PRO A 138 23.69 -12.68 13.76
N ASN A 139 23.81 -11.98 14.90
CA ASN A 139 23.19 -12.33 16.16
C ASN A 139 21.94 -11.47 16.38
N SER A 140 20.78 -11.97 15.96
CA SER A 140 19.51 -11.26 16.08
C SER A 140 19.11 -10.94 17.51
N ASP A 141 19.58 -11.69 18.51
CA ASP A 141 19.19 -11.50 19.91
C ASP A 141 19.69 -10.18 20.48
N ARG A 142 20.73 -9.61 19.88
CA ARG A 142 21.24 -8.26 20.22
C ARG A 142 20.39 -7.14 19.65
N VAL A 143 19.55 -7.42 18.66
CA VAL A 143 18.77 -6.39 17.97
C VAL A 143 17.37 -6.32 18.60
N LYS A 144 17.13 -5.24 19.34
CA LYS A 144 15.85 -4.98 19.98
C LYS A 144 14.94 -4.17 19.07
N LEU A 145 13.83 -4.77 18.67
CA LEU A 145 12.78 -4.08 17.94
C LEU A 145 11.87 -3.32 18.91
N VAL A 146 11.78 -2.00 18.73
CA VAL A 146 10.93 -1.12 19.53
C VAL A 146 9.89 -0.46 18.64
N VAL A 147 8.60 -0.59 18.96
CA VAL A 147 7.52 0.10 18.24
C VAL A 147 6.78 0.98 19.24
N PRO A 148 6.74 2.30 19.05
CA PRO A 148 6.09 3.18 19.99
C PRO A 148 4.56 2.95 19.97
N PRO A 149 3.90 2.99 21.14
CA PRO A 149 2.45 2.82 21.22
C PRO A 149 1.70 3.93 20.47
N ASN A 150 2.27 5.15 20.49
CA ASN A 150 1.78 6.30 19.75
C ASN A 150 2.70 6.56 18.56
N SER A 151 2.17 6.46 17.34
CA SER A 151 2.93 6.65 16.08
C SER A 151 3.24 8.13 15.81
N THR A 152 4.02 8.74 16.70
CA THR A 152 4.36 10.16 16.71
C THR A 152 5.85 10.35 16.98
N PRO A 153 6.47 11.47 16.58
CA PRO A 153 7.87 11.75 16.90
C PRO A 153 8.18 11.71 18.41
N SER A 154 7.29 12.26 19.25
CA SER A 154 7.46 12.22 20.71
C SER A 154 7.37 10.80 21.27
N GLY A 155 6.36 10.02 20.85
CA GLY A 155 6.23 8.63 21.28
C GLY A 155 7.41 7.76 20.86
N LEU A 156 8.00 8.04 19.69
CA LEU A 156 9.22 7.39 19.22
C LEU A 156 10.41 7.73 20.11
N ALA A 157 10.63 9.01 20.41
CA ALA A 157 11.70 9.44 21.31
C ALA A 157 11.55 8.81 22.70
N GLU A 158 10.37 8.89 23.31
CA GLU A 158 10.08 8.27 24.61
C GLU A 158 10.34 6.77 24.64
N SER A 159 10.08 6.06 23.52
CA SER A 159 10.30 4.61 23.44
C SER A 159 11.77 4.24 23.26
N LEU A 160 12.62 5.17 22.80
CA LEU A 160 14.06 4.97 22.67
C LEU A 160 14.80 5.23 24.00
N GLY A 161 14.18 5.96 24.93
CA GLY A 161 14.75 6.38 26.22
C GLY A 161 15.36 7.77 26.18
#